data_AF-A0A7V9FRA6-F1
#
_entry.id   AF-A0A7V9FRA6-F1
#
_cell.length_a   1.000
_cell.length_b   1.000
_cell.length_c   1.000
_cell.angle_alpha   90.00
_cell.angle_beta   90.00
_cell.angle_gamma   90.00
#
_symmetry.space_group_name_H-M   'P 1'
#
loop_
_entity.id
_entity.type
_entity.pdbx_description
1 polymer ?
#
loop_
_entity_poly.entity_id
_entity_poly.type
_entity_poly.pdbx_seq_one_letter_code
_entity_poly.pdbx_strand_id
1 'polypeptide(L)'
;MVPPGPLTAQGLATPYELVSTNRRNGPCHEANDNQSAFVEATIVDPATGKLAIYRPLVVDRGTQPAAPPIVPRLPAGSVVGLWFGSQGTTLTLQGATAGCVNGLPGSPFGQFAYCGAPEFFRAANAAIGAGKLKVPPVGMAHDGQPCPTTRDFAVVDQDQSDNLTTRYLALANGRIAQDNAANVAALPVKTVLKNASDNALLTKFINPVLGCTPFTAPDLAAGGTTAPSLALNELQAAATKTKPMALVPPNDPMAQVNGKPSVAKVNLYRAGVNQPPLDPAVDTAKNYCANLASGAAARLKLDRALTIDAPSPDPAAAKNLFAFLQQRLKASLTDLACAPARRNR
;
A
#
# COMPACT_ATOMS: atom_id res chain seq x y z
N MET A 1 9.20 6.32 14.42
CA MET A 1 9.63 5.51 15.57
C MET A 1 8.64 4.38 15.75
N VAL A 2 9.15 3.15 15.79
CA VAL A 2 8.38 1.94 16.02
C VAL A 2 8.32 1.69 17.54
N PRO A 3 7.11 1.57 18.12
CA PRO A 3 6.93 1.32 19.55
C PRO A 3 7.34 -0.11 19.92
N PRO A 4 7.65 -0.39 21.19
CA PRO A 4 7.91 -1.75 21.66
C PRO A 4 6.78 -2.74 21.30
N GLY A 5 7.17 -3.94 20.86
CA GLY A 5 6.22 -5.00 20.49
C GLY A 5 5.23 -4.60 19.42
N PRO A 6 5.66 -4.06 18.26
CA PRO A 6 4.77 -3.45 17.25
C PRO A 6 3.74 -4.42 16.64
N LEU A 7 3.97 -5.73 16.78
CA LEU A 7 3.08 -6.80 16.31
C LEU A 7 2.12 -7.34 17.39
N THR A 8 2.08 -6.71 18.56
CA THR A 8 1.16 -7.04 19.67
C THR A 8 -0.02 -6.08 19.71
N ALA A 9 -1.11 -6.45 20.41
CA ALA A 9 -2.27 -5.56 20.57
C ALA A 9 -1.89 -4.19 21.14
N GLN A 10 -1.06 -4.16 22.19
CA GLN A 10 -0.58 -2.93 22.81
C GLN A 10 0.33 -2.14 21.87
N GLY A 11 1.24 -2.79 21.15
CA GLY A 11 2.12 -2.09 20.20
C GLY A 11 1.37 -1.51 19.01
N LEU A 12 0.36 -2.20 18.48
CA LEU A 12 -0.54 -1.66 17.45
C LEU A 12 -1.27 -0.40 17.96
N ALA A 13 -1.77 -0.41 19.19
CA ALA A 13 -2.47 0.72 19.79
C ALA A 13 -1.56 1.85 20.27
N THR A 14 -0.25 1.61 20.37
CA THR A 14 0.71 2.62 20.80
C THR A 14 1.02 3.53 19.61
N PRO A 15 0.86 4.87 19.73
CA PRO A 15 1.18 5.78 18.65
C PRO A 15 2.64 5.65 18.20
N TYR A 16 2.83 5.57 16.89
CA TYR A 16 4.12 5.64 16.24
C TYR A 16 4.50 7.12 16.14
N GLU A 17 5.77 7.45 16.32
CA GLU A 17 6.20 8.85 16.28
C GLU A 17 6.86 9.21 14.95
N LEU A 18 6.38 10.25 14.27
CA LEU A 18 7.07 10.89 13.16
C LEU A 18 8.18 11.80 13.69
N VAL A 19 9.35 11.69 13.07
CA VAL A 19 10.57 12.39 13.48
C VAL A 19 11.40 12.74 12.25
N SER A 20 11.90 13.97 12.19
CA SER A 20 12.89 14.36 11.19
C SER A 20 14.20 13.58 11.38
N THR A 21 14.64 12.90 10.31
CA THR A 21 15.93 12.17 10.27
C THR A 21 17.13 13.11 10.25
N ASN A 22 16.94 14.33 9.76
CA ASN A 22 17.94 15.40 9.79
C ASN A 22 17.32 16.69 10.35
N ARG A 23 17.60 16.96 11.64
CA ARG A 23 17.10 18.14 12.35
C ARG A 23 17.42 19.47 11.65
N ARG A 24 18.46 19.54 10.80
CA ARG A 24 18.81 20.76 10.06
C ARG A 24 17.79 21.12 8.98
N ASN A 25 16.97 20.16 8.53
CA ASN A 25 15.91 20.37 7.55
C ASN A 25 14.59 20.84 8.20
N GLY A 26 14.59 21.08 9.52
CA GLY A 26 13.39 21.41 10.28
C GLY A 26 12.65 20.18 10.81
N PRO A 27 11.58 20.40 11.61
CA PRO A 27 10.71 19.33 12.09
C PRO A 27 9.89 18.71 10.95
N CYS A 28 9.51 17.45 11.14
CA CYS A 28 8.45 16.81 10.35
C CYS A 28 7.14 16.93 11.14
N HIS A 29 6.04 17.17 10.41
CA HIS A 29 4.71 17.31 10.96
C HIS A 29 3.76 16.34 10.28
N GLU A 30 3.16 15.44 11.05
CA GLU A 30 2.24 14.42 10.56
C GLU A 30 0.98 15.06 9.97
N ALA A 31 0.55 16.22 10.49
CA ALA A 31 -0.58 16.99 9.94
C ALA A 31 -0.28 17.67 8.59
N ASN A 32 0.95 17.58 8.07
CA ASN A 32 1.32 18.05 6.75
C ASN A 32 1.21 16.91 5.73
N ASP A 33 0.28 17.04 4.78
CA ASP A 33 -0.01 16.05 3.74
C ASP A 33 1.22 15.63 2.91
N ASN A 34 2.26 16.49 2.82
CA ASN A 34 3.50 16.19 2.09
C ASN A 34 4.58 15.50 2.96
N GLN A 35 4.30 15.28 4.25
CA GLN A 35 5.24 14.72 5.22
C GLN A 35 4.67 13.52 6.00
N SER A 36 3.35 13.37 6.01
CA SER A 36 2.64 12.34 6.77
C SER A 36 3.13 10.93 6.48
N ALA A 37 3.23 10.12 7.52
CA ALA A 37 3.56 8.70 7.44
C ALA A 37 2.37 7.86 7.92
N PHE A 38 2.19 6.69 7.35
CA PHE A 38 1.04 5.84 7.57
C PHE A 38 1.46 4.46 8.00
N VAL A 39 0.63 3.81 8.82
CA VAL A 39 0.81 2.42 9.24
C VAL A 39 -0.48 1.64 9.01
N GLU A 40 -0.35 0.42 8.52
CA GLU A 40 -1.46 -0.50 8.28
C GLU A 40 -1.07 -1.88 8.78
N ALA A 41 -1.96 -2.51 9.56
CA ALA A 41 -1.79 -3.88 9.99
C ALA A 41 -2.86 -4.77 9.38
N THR A 42 -2.46 -5.96 8.96
CA THR A 42 -3.38 -7.05 8.62
C THR A 42 -3.04 -8.24 9.51
N ILE A 43 -4.07 -8.82 10.10
CA ILE A 43 -3.99 -9.88 11.09
C ILE A 43 -4.67 -11.12 10.52
N VAL A 44 -4.01 -12.27 10.64
CA VAL A 44 -4.60 -13.57 10.30
C VAL A 44 -4.61 -14.46 11.55
N ASP A 45 -5.74 -15.08 11.83
CA ASP A 45 -5.83 -16.21 12.74
C ASP A 45 -5.60 -17.49 11.93
N PRO A 46 -4.42 -18.14 12.00
CA PRO A 46 -4.13 -19.33 11.20
C PRO A 46 -4.96 -20.56 11.61
N ALA A 47 -5.54 -20.58 12.81
CA ALA A 47 -6.38 -21.69 13.25
C ALA A 47 -7.72 -21.68 12.51
N THR A 48 -8.31 -20.49 12.31
CA THR A 48 -9.64 -20.32 11.72
C THR A 48 -9.65 -19.76 10.30
N GLY A 49 -8.55 -19.15 9.84
CA GLY A 49 -8.46 -18.42 8.57
C GLY A 49 -9.11 -17.04 8.62
N LYS A 50 -9.59 -16.58 9.78
CA LYS A 50 -10.19 -15.24 9.92
C LYS A 50 -9.14 -14.15 9.76
N LEU A 51 -9.56 -13.08 9.08
CA LEU A 51 -8.76 -11.89 8.84
C LEU A 51 -9.32 -10.70 9.61
N ALA A 52 -8.44 -9.78 10.00
CA ALA A 52 -8.80 -8.48 10.53
C ALA A 52 -7.76 -7.43 10.09
N ILE A 53 -8.15 -6.16 10.14
CA ILE A 53 -7.28 -5.02 9.86
C ILE A 53 -7.17 -4.16 11.11
N TYR A 54 -6.06 -3.45 11.25
CA TYR A 54 -5.95 -2.37 12.22
C TYR A 54 -5.13 -1.22 11.64
N ARG A 55 -5.40 0.01 12.08
CA ARG A 55 -4.77 1.25 11.58
C ARG A 55 -3.96 1.91 12.70
N PRO A 56 -2.72 1.47 13.00
CA PRO A 56 -1.91 2.15 14.01
C PRO A 56 -1.78 3.63 13.69
N LEU A 57 -1.78 4.46 14.73
CA LEU A 57 -1.74 5.91 14.58
C LEU A 57 -0.29 6.39 14.49
N VAL A 58 -0.02 7.34 13.61
CA VAL A 58 1.22 8.13 13.65
C VAL A 58 0.92 9.50 14.24
N VAL A 59 1.83 10.02 15.06
CA VAL A 59 1.77 11.35 15.67
C VAL A 59 3.15 12.01 15.61
N ASP A 60 3.21 13.33 15.72
CA ASP A 60 4.48 14.03 15.93
C ASP A 60 5.11 13.58 17.25
N ARG A 61 6.43 13.36 17.26
CA ARG A 61 7.15 13.00 18.48
C ARG A 61 6.85 13.96 19.62
N GLY A 62 6.52 13.40 20.78
CA GLY A 62 6.21 14.15 21.99
C GLY A 62 4.81 14.75 22.02
N THR A 63 3.96 14.50 21.01
CA THR A 63 2.56 14.93 21.00
C THR A 63 1.62 13.80 21.41
N GLN A 64 0.40 14.17 21.82
CA GLN A 64 -0.65 13.22 22.16
C GLN A 64 -1.69 13.12 21.04
N PRO A 65 -2.17 11.91 20.70
CA PRO A 65 -3.27 11.69 19.77
C PRO A 65 -4.48 12.57 20.08
N ALA A 66 -5.18 13.09 19.07
CA ALA A 66 -6.42 13.86 19.24
C ALA A 66 -7.53 13.05 19.94
N ALA A 67 -7.53 11.73 19.74
CA ALA A 67 -8.33 10.76 20.47
C ALA A 67 -7.47 9.51 20.74
N PRO A 68 -7.66 8.81 21.88
CA PRO A 68 -6.88 7.61 22.20
C PRO A 68 -7.12 6.50 21.15
N PRO A 69 -6.06 5.82 20.66
CA PRO A 69 -6.24 4.67 19.77
C PRO A 69 -7.01 3.54 20.46
N ILE A 70 -7.83 2.83 19.67
CA ILE A 70 -8.57 1.67 20.16
C ILE A 70 -7.60 0.50 20.36
N VAL A 71 -7.53 -0.09 21.56
CA VAL A 71 -6.71 -1.30 21.76
C VAL A 71 -7.41 -2.51 21.12
N PRO A 72 -6.85 -3.14 20.07
CA PRO A 72 -7.49 -4.26 19.41
C PRO A 72 -7.41 -5.52 20.29
N ARG A 73 -8.41 -6.39 20.17
CA ARG A 73 -8.35 -7.75 20.73
C ARG A 73 -7.88 -8.71 19.65
N LEU A 74 -6.70 -9.29 19.83
CA LEU A 74 -6.15 -10.27 18.91
C LEU A 74 -6.39 -11.69 19.45
N PRO A 75 -6.97 -12.60 18.66
CA PRO A 75 -7.02 -14.02 19.02
C PRO A 75 -5.63 -14.57 19.32
N ALA A 76 -5.53 -15.50 20.28
CA ALA A 76 -4.27 -16.17 20.59
C ALA A 76 -3.73 -16.89 19.35
N GLY A 77 -2.43 -16.76 19.08
CA GLY A 77 -1.79 -17.34 17.90
C GLY A 77 -2.01 -16.58 16.59
N SER A 78 -2.67 -15.41 16.63
CA SER A 78 -2.76 -14.54 15.46
C SER A 78 -1.39 -14.07 14.99
N VAL A 79 -1.20 -13.98 13.68
CA VAL A 79 0.00 -13.45 13.05
C VAL A 79 -0.31 -12.07 12.48
N VAL A 80 0.52 -11.09 12.81
CA VAL A 80 0.35 -9.69 12.40
C VAL A 80 1.42 -9.34 11.38
N GLY A 81 0.99 -8.86 10.22
CA GLY A 81 1.83 -8.11 9.29
C GLY A 81 1.57 -6.62 9.46
N LEU A 82 2.62 -5.82 9.35
CA LEU A 82 2.60 -4.38 9.49
C LEU A 82 3.30 -3.74 8.30
N TRP A 83 2.70 -2.74 7.67
CA TRP A 83 3.26 -2.02 6.54
C TRP A 83 3.27 -0.52 6.84
N PHE A 84 4.23 0.17 6.24
CA PHE A 84 4.45 1.60 6.41
C PHE A 84 4.51 2.27 5.04
N GLY A 85 3.86 3.42 4.93
CA GLY A 85 3.93 4.32 3.78
C GLY A 85 4.27 5.74 4.24
N SER A 86 4.79 6.58 3.35
CA SER A 86 5.17 7.96 3.66
C SER A 86 4.95 8.85 2.45
N GLN A 87 4.46 10.07 2.66
CA GLN A 87 4.38 11.09 1.60
C GLN A 87 5.69 11.86 1.44
N GLY A 88 6.60 11.78 2.42
CA GLY A 88 7.97 12.29 2.31
C GLY A 88 8.89 11.31 1.57
N THR A 89 9.96 11.82 0.97
CA THR A 89 10.86 11.08 0.05
C THR A 89 11.44 9.78 0.60
N THR A 90 11.83 9.75 1.87
CA THR A 90 12.44 8.57 2.50
C THR A 90 11.92 8.36 3.90
N LEU A 91 11.35 7.18 4.13
CA LEU A 91 10.96 6.67 5.42
C LEU A 91 12.09 5.80 5.99
N THR A 92 12.53 6.15 7.21
CA THR A 92 13.49 5.35 7.98
C THR A 92 12.85 4.86 9.27
N LEU A 93 12.84 3.54 9.49
CA LEU A 93 12.38 2.95 10.75
C LEU A 93 13.48 3.01 11.81
N GLN A 94 13.11 3.42 13.03
CA GLN A 94 13.94 3.46 14.23
C GLN A 94 13.10 3.07 15.45
N GLY A 95 13.75 2.71 16.56
CA GLY A 95 13.06 2.21 17.77
C GLY A 95 13.08 0.69 17.83
N ALA A 96 11.95 0.06 18.17
CA ALA A 96 11.85 -1.40 18.26
C ALA A 96 11.65 -2.04 16.87
N THR A 97 12.69 -2.03 16.05
CA THR A 97 12.66 -2.48 14.65
C THR A 97 13.02 -3.96 14.45
N ALA A 98 13.10 -4.74 15.52
CA ALA A 98 13.33 -6.18 15.40
C ALA A 98 12.17 -6.83 14.60
N GLY A 99 12.51 -7.58 13.55
CA GLY A 99 11.52 -8.16 12.63
C GLY A 99 10.96 -7.19 11.59
N CYS A 100 11.52 -5.98 11.49
CA CYS A 100 11.19 -5.01 10.46
C CYS A 100 12.23 -5.01 9.33
N VAL A 101 11.78 -4.71 8.11
CA VAL A 101 12.61 -4.54 6.92
C VAL A 101 12.25 -3.21 6.29
N ASN A 102 13.26 -2.38 6.06
CA ASN A 102 13.12 -1.07 5.45
C ASN A 102 14.05 -0.92 4.24
N GLY A 103 14.58 -2.02 3.70
CA GLY A 103 15.53 -2.05 2.59
C GLY A 103 16.81 -2.80 2.95
N LEU A 104 17.89 -2.49 2.22
CA LEU A 104 19.25 -2.94 2.58
C LEU A 104 19.90 -1.92 3.52
N PRO A 105 20.96 -2.30 4.28
CA PRO A 105 21.73 -1.34 5.06
C PRO A 105 22.20 -0.15 4.20
N GLY A 106 21.85 1.07 4.60
CA GLY A 106 22.18 2.29 3.87
C GLY A 106 21.40 2.52 2.56
N SER A 107 20.43 1.67 2.22
CA SER A 107 19.61 1.81 1.02
C SER A 107 18.15 1.43 1.33
N PRO A 108 17.37 2.36 1.92
CA PRO A 108 15.98 2.09 2.24
C PRO A 108 15.11 1.97 0.99
N PHE A 109 13.89 1.45 1.14
CA PHE A 109 12.90 1.37 0.05
C PHE A 109 12.23 2.72 -0.27
N GLY A 110 12.85 3.86 0.03
CA GLY A 110 12.18 5.16 -0.14
C GLY A 110 11.00 5.29 0.81
N GLN A 111 9.77 5.25 0.29
CA GLN A 111 8.53 5.55 1.02
C GLN A 111 7.95 4.35 1.79
N PHE A 112 8.50 3.15 1.58
CA PHE A 112 7.94 1.89 2.07
C PHE A 112 8.77 1.21 3.17
N ALA A 113 8.10 0.50 4.07
CA ALA A 113 8.71 -0.47 4.98
C ALA A 113 7.67 -1.48 5.48
N TYR A 114 8.12 -2.54 6.16
CA TYR A 114 7.22 -3.48 6.82
C TYR A 114 7.84 -4.12 8.06
N CYS A 115 6.99 -4.70 8.93
CA CYS A 115 7.38 -5.62 10.00
C CYS A 115 6.48 -6.86 9.95
N GLY A 116 7.05 -8.06 10.07
CA GLY A 116 6.26 -9.31 10.13
C GLY A 116 5.49 -9.70 8.84
N ALA A 117 5.65 -8.97 7.74
CA ALA A 117 4.91 -9.22 6.50
C ALA A 117 5.16 -10.63 5.91
N PRO A 118 6.42 -11.12 5.81
CA PRO A 118 6.66 -12.49 5.35
C PRO A 118 6.02 -13.56 6.24
N GLU A 119 6.02 -13.37 7.57
CA GLU A 119 5.38 -14.24 8.55
C GLU A 119 3.86 -14.28 8.32
N PHE A 120 3.24 -13.11 8.16
CA PHE A 120 1.83 -12.97 7.84
C PHE A 120 1.47 -13.71 6.55
N PHE A 121 2.20 -13.46 5.45
CA PHE A 121 1.87 -14.09 4.17
C PHE A 121 2.11 -15.60 4.18
N ARG A 122 3.13 -16.11 4.87
CA ARG A 122 3.30 -17.55 5.07
C ARG A 122 2.09 -18.15 5.80
N ALA A 123 1.64 -17.52 6.89
CA ALA A 123 0.48 -17.98 7.64
C ALA A 123 -0.83 -17.92 6.83
N ALA A 124 -1.05 -16.82 6.10
CA ALA A 124 -2.21 -16.64 5.24
C ALA A 124 -2.23 -17.64 4.07
N ASN A 125 -1.11 -17.80 3.35
CA ASN A 125 -1.00 -18.78 2.26
C ASN A 125 -1.16 -20.22 2.76
N ALA A 126 -0.64 -20.56 3.94
CA ALA A 126 -0.88 -21.87 4.56
C ALA A 126 -2.36 -22.07 4.90
N ALA A 127 -3.04 -21.06 5.45
CA ALA A 127 -4.47 -21.11 5.70
C ALA A 127 -5.31 -21.22 4.41
N ILE A 128 -4.88 -20.59 3.32
CA ILE A 128 -5.48 -20.74 1.99
C ILE A 128 -5.30 -22.17 1.48
N GLY A 129 -4.07 -22.70 1.53
CA GLY A 129 -3.78 -24.07 1.09
C GLY A 129 -4.52 -25.13 1.90
N ALA A 130 -4.77 -24.86 3.18
CA ALA A 130 -5.59 -25.71 4.06
C ALA A 130 -7.11 -25.48 3.92
N GLY A 131 -7.56 -24.59 3.03
CA GLY A 131 -8.98 -24.29 2.81
C GLY A 131 -9.66 -23.50 3.93
N LYS A 132 -8.91 -22.97 4.91
CA LYS A 132 -9.43 -22.20 6.06
C LYS A 132 -9.68 -20.74 5.70
N LEU A 133 -8.75 -20.13 4.96
CA LEU A 133 -8.88 -18.76 4.46
C LEU A 133 -9.32 -18.81 3.01
N LYS A 134 -10.44 -18.14 2.69
CA LYS A 134 -10.95 -18.03 1.32
C LYS A 134 -10.65 -16.64 0.77
N VAL A 135 -9.92 -16.59 -0.34
CA VAL A 135 -9.71 -15.35 -1.10
C VAL A 135 -10.86 -15.20 -2.10
N PRO A 136 -11.60 -14.09 -2.08
CA PRO A 136 -12.69 -13.88 -3.02
C PRO A 136 -12.14 -13.70 -4.45
N PRO A 137 -12.81 -14.28 -5.47
CA PRO A 137 -12.43 -14.05 -6.86
C PRO A 137 -12.59 -12.55 -7.20
N VAL A 138 -11.80 -12.05 -8.15
CA VAL A 138 -11.81 -10.62 -8.53
C VAL A 138 -13.11 -10.19 -9.21
N GLY A 139 -13.82 -11.10 -9.86
CA GLY A 139 -15.04 -10.79 -10.62
C GLY A 139 -14.77 -10.22 -12.02
N MET A 140 -15.84 -9.80 -12.70
CA MET A 140 -15.81 -9.14 -14.00
C MET A 140 -16.19 -7.67 -13.84
N ALA A 141 -15.45 -6.79 -14.52
CA ALA A 141 -15.71 -5.38 -14.61
C ALA A 141 -16.79 -5.06 -15.67
N HIS A 142 -17.35 -3.85 -15.60
CA HIS A 142 -18.35 -3.35 -16.55
C HIS A 142 -17.87 -3.27 -18.01
N ASP A 143 -16.55 -3.29 -18.24
CA ASP A 143 -15.92 -3.34 -19.55
C ASP A 143 -15.83 -4.77 -20.14
N GLY A 144 -16.29 -5.79 -19.40
CA GLY A 144 -16.25 -7.19 -19.80
C GLY A 144 -14.91 -7.89 -19.55
N GLN A 145 -13.95 -7.23 -18.89
CA GLN A 145 -12.66 -7.81 -18.51
C GLN A 145 -12.67 -8.27 -17.05
N PRO A 146 -11.73 -9.15 -16.63
CA PRO A 146 -11.47 -9.36 -15.21
C PRO A 146 -11.26 -8.04 -14.48
N CYS A 147 -11.83 -7.94 -13.29
CA CYS A 147 -11.59 -6.81 -12.40
C CYS A 147 -10.10 -6.69 -12.08
N PRO A 148 -9.59 -5.45 -11.99
CA PRO A 148 -8.18 -5.23 -11.78
C PRO A 148 -7.71 -5.59 -10.36
N THR A 149 -6.40 -5.79 -10.23
CA THR A 149 -5.65 -6.14 -9.02
C THR A 149 -4.34 -5.35 -8.98
N THR A 150 -3.65 -5.32 -7.84
CA THR A 150 -2.35 -4.63 -7.72
C THR A 150 -1.22 -5.24 -8.58
N ARG A 151 -1.41 -6.45 -9.13
CA ARG A 151 -0.44 -7.13 -9.98
C ARG A 151 -0.87 -7.22 -11.44
N ASP A 152 -1.76 -6.33 -11.86
CA ASP A 152 -2.00 -6.12 -13.27
C ASP A 152 -1.34 -4.83 -13.76
N PHE A 153 -1.40 -4.61 -15.06
CA PHE A 153 -0.93 -3.37 -15.67
C PHE A 153 -2.06 -2.34 -15.85
N ALA A 154 -3.24 -2.56 -15.28
CA ALA A 154 -4.37 -1.60 -15.25
C ALA A 154 -4.22 -0.59 -14.11
N VAL A 155 -3.75 -1.06 -12.94
CA VAL A 155 -3.41 -0.24 -11.79
C VAL A 155 -1.95 0.17 -11.91
N VAL A 156 -1.71 1.27 -12.62
CA VAL A 156 -0.36 1.79 -12.80
C VAL A 156 -0.06 2.84 -11.75
N ASP A 157 0.89 2.53 -10.88
CA ASP A 157 1.56 3.48 -10.01
C ASP A 157 3.06 3.54 -10.38
N GLN A 158 3.70 4.66 -10.04
CA GLN A 158 5.12 4.92 -10.26
C GLN A 158 5.98 3.84 -9.61
N ASP A 159 5.59 3.43 -8.41
CA ASP A 159 6.20 2.36 -7.64
C ASP A 159 5.10 1.38 -7.20
N GLN A 160 5.27 0.08 -7.43
CA GLN A 160 4.19 -0.89 -7.18
C GLN A 160 4.17 -1.41 -5.74
N SER A 161 2.98 -1.68 -5.22
CA SER A 161 2.75 -2.34 -3.94
C SER A 161 3.40 -1.61 -2.75
N ASP A 162 3.50 -0.29 -2.79
CA ASP A 162 4.29 0.51 -1.84
C ASP A 162 3.44 1.25 -0.81
N ASN A 163 2.15 1.44 -1.07
CA ASN A 163 1.36 2.42 -0.34
C ASN A 163 0.08 1.83 0.26
N LEU A 164 -0.36 2.43 1.36
CA LEU A 164 -1.38 1.89 2.25
C LEU A 164 -2.77 2.47 1.99
N THR A 165 -3.80 1.76 2.45
CA THR A 165 -5.19 2.27 2.39
C THR A 165 -5.57 3.15 3.59
N THR A 166 -4.66 3.26 4.58
CA THR A 166 -4.83 3.98 5.85
C THR A 166 -5.13 5.46 5.63
N ARG A 167 -5.98 6.01 6.51
CA ARG A 167 -6.30 7.43 6.59
C ARG A 167 -6.25 7.88 8.05
N TYR A 168 -5.90 9.14 8.25
CA TYR A 168 -5.98 9.79 9.56
C TYR A 168 -6.76 11.08 9.50
N LEU A 169 -7.24 11.53 10.66
CA LEU A 169 -7.89 12.82 10.84
C LEU A 169 -6.89 13.78 11.46
N ALA A 170 -6.57 14.86 10.76
CA ALA A 170 -5.74 15.95 11.26
C ALA A 170 -6.60 17.12 11.72
N LEU A 171 -6.34 17.61 12.92
CA LEU A 171 -6.98 18.80 13.50
C LEU A 171 -6.15 20.05 13.19
N ALA A 172 -6.77 21.23 13.30
CA ALA A 172 -6.10 22.51 13.05
C ALA A 172 -4.89 22.78 13.98
N ASN A 173 -4.83 22.13 15.13
CA ASN A 173 -3.71 22.22 16.08
C ASN A 173 -2.60 21.16 15.83
N GLY A 174 -2.67 20.42 14.73
CA GLY A 174 -1.67 19.42 14.35
C GLY A 174 -1.83 18.05 15.01
N ARG A 175 -2.78 17.87 15.95
CA ARG A 175 -3.04 16.54 16.55
C ARG A 175 -3.77 15.62 15.57
N ILE A 176 -3.45 14.34 15.65
CA ILE A 176 -3.92 13.30 14.72
C ILE A 176 -4.81 12.29 15.45
N ALA A 177 -5.85 11.79 14.79
CA ALA A 177 -6.69 10.69 15.26
C ALA A 177 -6.90 9.62 14.18
N GLN A 178 -7.27 8.41 14.61
CA GLN A 178 -7.72 7.35 13.70
C GLN A 178 -8.99 7.80 12.95
N ASP A 179 -9.07 7.50 11.65
CA ASP A 179 -10.26 7.77 10.83
C ASP A 179 -11.34 6.71 11.08
N ASN A 180 -12.20 6.97 12.07
CA ASN A 180 -13.36 6.13 12.40
C ASN A 180 -14.59 6.99 12.71
N ALA A 181 -15.77 6.37 12.68
CA ALA A 181 -17.04 7.08 12.82
C ALA A 181 -17.15 7.89 14.13
N ALA A 182 -16.63 7.36 15.24
CA ALA A 182 -16.66 8.05 16.53
C ALA A 182 -15.82 9.34 16.51
N ASN A 183 -14.59 9.26 15.97
CA ASN A 183 -13.70 10.41 15.87
C ASN A 183 -14.19 11.44 14.84
N VAL A 184 -14.74 10.99 13.70
CA VAL A 184 -15.34 11.88 12.70
C VAL A 184 -16.51 12.68 13.29
N ALA A 185 -17.33 12.05 14.13
CA ALA A 185 -18.46 12.73 14.77
C ALA A 185 -18.04 13.67 15.91
N ALA A 186 -16.96 13.35 16.63
CA ALA A 186 -16.58 14.06 17.86
C ALA A 186 -15.52 15.16 17.66
N LEU A 187 -14.68 15.07 16.63
CA LEU A 187 -13.51 15.94 16.47
C LEU A 187 -13.73 17.03 15.42
N PRO A 188 -13.17 18.23 15.61
CA PRO A 188 -13.17 19.29 14.61
C PRO A 188 -12.11 18.99 13.54
N VAL A 189 -12.37 18.00 12.70
CA VAL A 189 -11.47 17.55 11.63
C VAL A 189 -11.23 18.69 10.65
N LYS A 190 -9.95 19.01 10.43
CA LYS A 190 -9.53 20.02 9.43
C LYS A 190 -9.21 19.37 8.09
N THR A 191 -8.44 18.28 8.15
CA THR A 191 -7.96 17.57 6.97
C THR A 191 -8.05 16.06 7.21
N VAL A 192 -8.36 15.31 6.16
CA VAL A 192 -8.19 13.85 6.18
C VAL A 192 -6.92 13.51 5.41
N LEU A 193 -5.92 13.03 6.15
CA LEU A 193 -4.65 12.57 5.61
C LEU A 193 -4.85 11.24 4.87
N LYS A 194 -4.20 11.10 3.72
CA LYS A 194 -4.28 9.91 2.87
C LYS A 194 -2.88 9.58 2.37
N ASN A 195 -2.54 8.31 2.32
CA ASN A 195 -1.39 7.86 1.55
C ASN A 195 -1.82 7.73 0.08
N ALA A 196 -1.10 8.41 -0.83
CA ALA A 196 -1.40 8.44 -2.26
C ALA A 196 -1.06 7.08 -2.90
N SER A 197 -1.94 6.09 -2.66
CA SER A 197 -1.65 4.66 -2.80
C SER A 197 -2.20 4.02 -4.07
N ASP A 198 -1.45 3.09 -4.67
CA ASP A 198 -1.92 2.12 -5.66
C ASP A 198 -3.08 1.25 -5.13
N ASN A 199 -2.98 0.79 -3.89
CA ASN A 199 -4.00 0.04 -3.18
C ASN A 199 -5.26 0.90 -2.93
N ALA A 200 -5.10 2.17 -2.58
CA ALA A 200 -6.24 3.10 -2.45
C ALA A 200 -6.80 3.52 -3.81
N LEU A 201 -5.96 3.68 -4.84
CA LEU A 201 -6.35 3.99 -6.21
C LEU A 201 -7.22 2.85 -6.76
N LEU A 202 -6.76 1.61 -6.62
CA LEU A 202 -7.53 0.42 -6.97
C LEU A 202 -8.86 0.39 -6.23
N THR A 203 -8.84 0.45 -4.90
CA THR A 203 -10.03 0.12 -4.10
C THR A 203 -11.04 1.25 -3.96
N LYS A 204 -10.61 2.53 -4.02
CA LYS A 204 -11.47 3.70 -3.81
C LYS A 204 -11.85 4.44 -5.10
N PHE A 205 -11.13 4.22 -6.21
CA PHE A 205 -11.36 4.96 -7.45
C PHE A 205 -11.58 4.06 -8.66
N ILE A 206 -10.73 3.07 -8.90
CA ILE A 206 -10.87 2.17 -10.06
C ILE A 206 -12.03 1.19 -9.86
N ASN A 207 -12.01 0.44 -8.75
CA ASN A 207 -13.01 -0.60 -8.49
C ASN A 207 -14.46 -0.08 -8.51
N PRO A 208 -14.80 1.04 -7.84
CA PRO A 208 -16.18 1.55 -7.87
C PRO A 208 -16.67 1.91 -9.28
N VAL A 209 -15.79 2.47 -10.12
CA VAL A 209 -16.11 2.88 -11.48
C VAL A 209 -16.28 1.69 -12.41
N LEU A 210 -15.53 0.61 -12.17
CA LEU A 210 -15.60 -0.61 -12.96
C LEU A 210 -16.62 -1.63 -12.43
N GLY A 211 -17.33 -1.34 -11.32
CA GLY A 211 -18.26 -2.28 -10.70
C GLY A 211 -17.59 -3.43 -9.96
N CYS A 212 -16.31 -3.29 -9.62
CA CYS A 212 -15.50 -4.31 -8.96
C CYS A 212 -15.58 -4.21 -7.45
N THR A 213 -15.49 -5.36 -6.77
CA THR A 213 -15.56 -5.44 -5.31
C THR A 213 -14.17 -5.73 -4.73
N PRO A 214 -13.64 -4.89 -3.82
CA PRO A 214 -12.36 -5.15 -3.18
C PRO A 214 -12.44 -6.34 -2.20
N PHE A 215 -11.32 -7.03 -1.98
CA PHE A 215 -11.20 -7.96 -0.85
C PHE A 215 -11.08 -7.17 0.46
N THR A 216 -12.04 -7.36 1.38
CA THR A 216 -12.10 -6.65 2.66
C THR A 216 -12.11 -7.57 3.87
N ALA A 217 -11.65 -7.05 5.01
CA ALA A 217 -11.80 -7.68 6.33
C ALA A 217 -12.24 -6.63 7.38
N PRO A 218 -12.78 -7.06 8.55
CA PRO A 218 -13.16 -6.13 9.62
C PRO A 218 -11.98 -5.27 10.11
N ASP A 219 -12.14 -3.95 10.12
CA ASP A 219 -11.15 -3.02 10.66
C ASP A 219 -11.40 -2.76 12.16
N LEU A 220 -10.51 -3.27 13.01
CA LEU A 220 -10.59 -3.18 14.45
C LEU A 220 -10.39 -1.75 14.98
N ALA A 221 -9.79 -0.85 14.19
CA ALA A 221 -9.70 0.57 14.52
C ALA A 221 -10.99 1.35 14.17
N ALA A 222 -11.90 0.72 13.41
CA ALA A 222 -13.17 1.30 12.95
C ALA A 222 -14.39 0.45 13.36
N GLY A 223 -14.32 -0.18 14.53
CA GLY A 223 -15.46 -0.91 15.12
C GLY A 223 -15.89 -2.15 14.33
N GLY A 224 -15.00 -2.71 13.49
CA GLY A 224 -15.29 -3.87 12.65
C GLY A 224 -15.90 -3.54 11.28
N THR A 225 -16.06 -2.25 10.94
CA THR A 225 -16.41 -1.83 9.58
C THR A 225 -15.38 -2.42 8.60
N THR A 226 -15.83 -3.10 7.56
CA THR A 226 -14.94 -3.79 6.64
C THR A 226 -14.20 -2.82 5.75
N ALA A 227 -12.90 -3.03 5.56
CA ALA A 227 -12.04 -2.21 4.70
C ALA A 227 -11.08 -3.10 3.90
N PRO A 228 -10.56 -2.61 2.76
CA PRO A 228 -9.43 -3.25 2.10
C PRO A 228 -8.12 -3.01 2.88
N SER A 229 -7.07 -3.76 2.55
CA SER A 229 -5.70 -3.49 2.99
C SER A 229 -4.73 -3.90 1.88
N LEU A 230 -3.49 -3.41 1.94
CA LEU A 230 -2.41 -3.82 1.04
C LEU A 230 -2.29 -5.34 1.02
N ALA A 231 -2.27 -5.96 2.20
CA ALA A 231 -2.09 -7.41 2.30
C ALA A 231 -3.26 -8.19 1.68
N LEU A 232 -4.50 -7.72 1.83
CA LEU A 232 -5.67 -8.36 1.19
C LEU A 232 -5.62 -8.21 -0.33
N ASN A 233 -5.26 -7.02 -0.82
CA ASN A 233 -5.10 -6.80 -2.26
C ASN A 233 -4.01 -7.70 -2.85
N GLU A 234 -2.87 -7.85 -2.16
CA GLU A 234 -1.79 -8.74 -2.59
C GLU A 234 -2.16 -10.23 -2.54
N LEU A 235 -2.96 -10.67 -1.55
CA LEU A 235 -3.51 -12.03 -1.51
C LEU A 235 -4.47 -12.27 -2.67
N GLN A 236 -5.34 -11.30 -2.98
CA GLN A 236 -6.27 -11.39 -4.11
C GLN A 236 -5.53 -11.42 -5.45
N ALA A 237 -4.55 -10.55 -5.64
CA ALA A 237 -3.72 -10.49 -6.83
C ALA A 237 -2.89 -11.77 -7.02
N ALA A 238 -2.37 -12.36 -5.94
CA ALA A 238 -1.67 -13.65 -6.02
C ALA A 238 -2.60 -14.81 -6.44
N ALA A 239 -3.87 -14.76 -6.03
CA ALA A 239 -4.84 -15.82 -6.31
C ALA A 239 -5.31 -15.85 -7.78
N THR A 240 -5.29 -14.72 -8.50
CA THR A 240 -5.75 -14.67 -9.91
C THR A 240 -4.82 -15.40 -10.87
N LYS A 241 -3.50 -15.39 -10.59
CA LYS A 241 -2.45 -16.00 -11.44
C LYS A 241 -2.48 -15.53 -12.91
N THR A 242 -3.01 -14.34 -13.18
CA THR A 242 -3.09 -13.74 -14.52
C THR A 242 -1.69 -13.39 -15.04
N LYS A 243 -1.31 -13.88 -16.23
CA LYS A 243 -0.01 -13.57 -16.85
C LYS A 243 -0.17 -12.56 -18.00
N PRO A 244 0.76 -11.60 -18.16
CA PRO A 244 1.88 -11.30 -17.26
C PRO A 244 1.41 -10.64 -15.95
N MET A 245 2.05 -10.98 -14.83
CA MET A 245 1.83 -10.29 -13.54
C MET A 245 2.77 -9.09 -13.46
N ALA A 246 2.24 -7.95 -13.04
CA ALA A 246 3.04 -6.79 -12.68
C ALA A 246 3.66 -7.03 -11.30
N LEU A 247 4.84 -7.64 -11.30
CA LEU A 247 5.67 -7.83 -10.11
C LEU A 247 6.70 -6.71 -10.03
N VAL A 248 7.07 -6.31 -8.81
CA VAL A 248 8.05 -5.25 -8.53
C VAL A 248 9.32 -5.52 -9.34
N PRO A 249 9.64 -4.66 -10.33
CA PRO A 249 10.68 -4.97 -11.31
C PRO A 249 12.08 -4.54 -10.84
N PRO A 250 13.16 -5.04 -11.46
CA PRO A 250 14.53 -4.68 -11.08
C PRO A 250 14.94 -3.22 -11.34
N ASN A 251 14.13 -2.49 -12.12
CA ASN A 251 14.29 -1.05 -12.41
C ASN A 251 13.40 -0.15 -11.54
N ASP A 252 12.69 -0.71 -10.56
CA ASP A 252 11.96 0.06 -9.56
C ASP A 252 12.94 0.85 -8.67
N PRO A 253 12.86 2.20 -8.62
CA PRO A 253 13.76 3.04 -7.83
C PRO A 253 13.82 2.68 -6.34
N MET A 254 12.71 2.20 -5.77
CA MET A 254 12.64 1.77 -4.37
C MET A 254 13.31 0.41 -4.15
N ALA A 255 13.35 -0.44 -5.18
CA ALA A 255 14.06 -1.72 -5.15
C ALA A 255 15.51 -1.66 -5.67
N GLN A 256 15.98 -0.52 -6.17
CA GLN A 256 17.35 -0.31 -6.64
C GLN A 256 18.32 0.13 -5.53
N VAL A 257 19.62 -0.08 -5.77
CA VAL A 257 20.71 0.47 -4.95
C VAL A 257 21.47 1.48 -5.80
N ASN A 258 21.39 2.77 -5.42
CA ASN A 258 22.05 3.88 -6.13
C ASN A 258 21.76 3.88 -7.64
N GLY A 259 20.48 3.67 -8.02
CA GLY A 259 20.04 3.64 -9.42
C GLY A 259 20.42 2.36 -10.19
N LYS A 260 20.94 1.33 -9.51
CA LYS A 260 21.33 0.05 -10.13
C LYS A 260 20.44 -1.09 -9.63
N PRO A 261 20.05 -2.04 -10.51
CA PRO A 261 19.32 -3.24 -10.11
C PRO A 261 20.02 -4.02 -8.99
N SER A 262 19.23 -4.52 -8.04
CA SER A 262 19.73 -5.37 -6.94
C SER A 262 18.75 -6.50 -6.66
N VAL A 263 19.13 -7.73 -7.02
CA VAL A 263 18.31 -8.93 -6.78
C VAL A 263 17.95 -9.05 -5.29
N ALA A 264 18.92 -8.80 -4.40
CA ALA A 264 18.70 -8.87 -2.96
C ALA A 264 17.64 -7.87 -2.48
N LYS A 265 17.71 -6.61 -2.94
CA LYS A 265 16.77 -5.57 -2.51
C LYS A 265 15.38 -5.78 -3.10
N VAL A 266 15.29 -6.21 -4.37
CA VAL A 266 14.02 -6.61 -5.00
C VAL A 266 13.38 -7.78 -4.24
N ASN A 267 14.16 -8.81 -3.89
CA ASN A 267 13.62 -9.96 -3.16
C ASN A 267 13.12 -9.59 -1.76
N LEU A 268 13.79 -8.68 -1.06
CA LEU A 268 13.30 -8.15 0.21
C LEU A 268 11.97 -7.42 0.00
N TYR A 269 11.89 -6.53 -0.99
CA TYR A 269 10.66 -5.80 -1.30
C TYR A 269 9.51 -6.78 -1.61
N ARG A 270 9.72 -7.70 -2.56
CA ARG A 270 8.75 -8.70 -3.00
C ARG A 270 8.25 -9.59 -1.86
N ALA A 271 9.14 -10.01 -0.95
CA ALA A 271 8.76 -10.77 0.24
C ALA A 271 7.81 -9.98 1.15
N GLY A 272 7.99 -8.66 1.23
CA GLY A 272 7.11 -7.74 1.96
C GLY A 272 5.71 -7.59 1.37
N VAL A 273 5.48 -8.03 0.13
CA VAL A 273 4.21 -7.86 -0.61
C VAL A 273 3.73 -9.18 -1.25
N ASN A 274 4.12 -10.33 -0.70
CA ASN A 274 3.69 -11.67 -1.15
C ASN A 274 4.02 -12.00 -2.61
N GLN A 275 5.06 -11.40 -3.17
CA GLN A 275 5.51 -11.68 -4.53
C GLN A 275 6.63 -12.75 -4.51
N PRO A 276 6.72 -13.61 -5.54
CA PRO A 276 7.80 -14.59 -5.63
C PRO A 276 9.16 -13.88 -5.78
N PRO A 277 10.28 -14.51 -5.37
CA PRO A 277 11.61 -14.00 -5.66
C PRO A 277 11.80 -13.70 -7.16
N LEU A 278 12.63 -12.71 -7.46
CA LEU A 278 12.99 -12.32 -8.81
C LEU A 278 13.56 -13.50 -9.59
N ASP A 279 12.92 -13.82 -10.72
CA ASP A 279 13.45 -14.74 -11.72
C ASP A 279 14.15 -13.92 -12.82
N PRO A 280 15.49 -13.89 -12.88
CA PRO A 280 16.22 -13.05 -13.83
C PRO A 280 15.98 -13.44 -15.30
N ALA A 281 15.43 -14.63 -15.58
CA ALA A 281 15.12 -15.05 -16.94
C ALA A 281 13.87 -14.33 -17.50
N VAL A 282 12.92 -13.97 -16.65
CA VAL A 282 11.62 -13.40 -17.07
C VAL A 282 11.33 -12.03 -16.48
N ASP A 283 11.76 -11.76 -15.24
CA ASP A 283 11.52 -10.52 -14.51
C ASP A 283 12.54 -9.44 -14.87
N THR A 284 12.68 -9.17 -16.16
CA THR A 284 13.60 -8.14 -16.66
C THR A 284 12.90 -6.79 -16.75
N ALA A 285 13.65 -5.70 -16.56
CA ALA A 285 13.16 -4.33 -16.77
C ALA A 285 12.52 -4.15 -18.16
N LYS A 286 13.11 -4.76 -19.19
CA LYS A 286 12.58 -4.74 -20.56
C LYS A 286 11.20 -5.38 -20.65
N ASN A 287 11.03 -6.57 -20.08
CA ASN A 287 9.74 -7.27 -20.12
C ASN A 287 8.67 -6.52 -19.34
N TYR A 288 9.01 -6.02 -18.16
CA TYR A 288 8.09 -5.22 -17.36
C TYR A 288 7.65 -3.96 -18.13
N CYS A 289 8.60 -3.19 -18.68
CA CYS A 289 8.29 -1.99 -19.46
C CYS A 289 7.43 -2.28 -20.72
N ALA A 290 7.69 -3.41 -21.41
CA ALA A 290 6.88 -3.80 -22.56
C ALA A 290 5.43 -4.13 -22.17
N ASN A 291 5.26 -4.85 -21.05
CA ASN A 291 3.93 -5.18 -20.53
C ASN A 291 3.21 -3.93 -19.99
N LEU A 292 3.92 -3.02 -19.33
CA LEU A 292 3.38 -1.74 -18.88
C LEU A 292 2.90 -0.90 -20.05
N ALA A 293 3.74 -0.70 -21.07
CA ALA A 293 3.40 0.13 -22.23
C ALA A 293 2.23 -0.43 -23.05
N SER A 294 2.06 -1.75 -23.09
CA SER A 294 0.98 -2.39 -23.84
C SER A 294 -0.28 -2.59 -23.01
N GLY A 295 -0.18 -3.24 -21.85
CA GLY A 295 -1.29 -3.59 -20.98
C GLY A 295 -1.98 -2.37 -20.39
N ALA A 296 -1.23 -1.40 -19.86
CA ALA A 296 -1.81 -0.20 -19.29
C ALA A 296 -2.48 0.68 -20.34
N ALA A 297 -1.83 0.86 -21.50
CA ALA A 297 -2.39 1.64 -22.58
C ALA A 297 -3.68 1.01 -23.13
N ALA A 298 -3.71 -0.33 -23.26
CA ALA A 298 -4.90 -1.06 -23.69
C ALA A 298 -6.05 -0.90 -22.69
N ARG A 299 -5.78 -1.09 -21.39
CA ARG A 299 -6.82 -0.97 -20.36
C ARG A 299 -7.33 0.46 -20.24
N LEU A 300 -6.43 1.45 -20.23
CA LEU A 300 -6.79 2.86 -20.16
C LEU A 300 -7.68 3.29 -21.33
N LYS A 301 -7.43 2.77 -22.53
CA LYS A 301 -8.27 3.01 -23.70
C LYS A 301 -9.66 2.39 -23.54
N LEU A 302 -9.73 1.15 -23.05
CA LEU A 302 -10.97 0.41 -22.84
C LEU A 302 -11.86 1.10 -21.79
N ASP A 303 -11.27 1.46 -20.65
CA ASP A 303 -11.97 2.03 -19.50
C ASP A 303 -12.25 3.53 -19.61
N ARG A 304 -11.86 4.18 -20.73
CA ARG A 304 -12.01 5.63 -20.89
C ARG A 304 -13.43 6.10 -20.66
N ALA A 305 -14.42 5.40 -21.23
CA ALA A 305 -15.83 5.79 -21.10
C ALA A 305 -16.34 5.70 -19.65
N LEU A 306 -15.78 4.78 -18.86
CA LEU A 306 -16.15 4.62 -17.45
C LEU A 306 -15.42 5.63 -16.55
N THR A 307 -14.16 5.94 -16.87
CA THR A 307 -13.26 6.73 -16.00
C THR A 307 -13.24 8.23 -16.29
N ILE A 308 -13.75 8.69 -17.43
CA ILE A 308 -13.68 10.11 -17.81
C ILE A 308 -14.64 11.01 -17.01
N ASP A 309 -15.75 10.45 -16.54
CA ASP A 309 -16.75 11.15 -15.73
C ASP A 309 -16.53 10.93 -14.22
N ALA A 310 -15.58 10.04 -13.85
CA ALA A 310 -15.25 9.75 -12.47
C ALA A 310 -14.31 10.81 -11.86
N PRO A 311 -14.48 11.14 -10.57
CA PRO A 311 -13.64 12.15 -9.90
C PRO A 311 -12.17 11.73 -9.86
N SER A 312 -11.27 12.70 -9.98
CA SER A 312 -9.83 12.47 -9.81
C SER A 312 -9.48 12.18 -8.35
N PRO A 313 -8.57 11.23 -8.07
CA PRO A 313 -7.96 11.07 -6.75
C PRO A 313 -7.22 12.31 -6.26
N ASP A 314 -6.65 13.07 -7.19
CA ASP A 314 -6.00 14.35 -6.94
C ASP A 314 -6.49 15.38 -7.98
N PRO A 315 -7.48 16.22 -7.61
CA PRO A 315 -8.01 17.27 -8.49
C PRO A 315 -6.99 18.35 -8.88
N ALA A 316 -5.89 18.52 -8.13
CA ALA A 316 -4.84 19.46 -8.47
C ALA A 316 -3.94 18.91 -9.58
N ALA A 317 -3.73 17.58 -9.62
CA ALA A 317 -2.94 16.91 -10.64
C ALA A 317 -3.74 16.65 -11.95
N ALA A 318 -5.01 16.24 -11.83
CA ALA A 318 -5.84 15.88 -12.97
C ALA A 318 -7.34 16.14 -12.72
N LYS A 319 -8.10 16.40 -13.79
CA LYS A 319 -9.53 16.77 -13.69
C LYS A 319 -10.48 15.59 -13.41
N ASN A 320 -10.12 14.39 -13.84
CA ASN A 320 -10.91 13.17 -13.68
C ASN A 320 -10.00 11.95 -13.57
N LEU A 321 -10.57 10.80 -13.21
CA LEU A 321 -9.84 9.56 -13.02
C LEU A 321 -9.09 9.14 -14.29
N PHE A 322 -9.70 9.25 -15.47
CA PHE A 322 -9.03 8.95 -16.74
C PHE A 322 -7.72 9.74 -16.92
N ALA A 323 -7.78 11.07 -16.77
CA ALA A 323 -6.62 11.94 -16.91
C ALA A 323 -5.56 11.66 -15.83
N PHE A 324 -5.99 11.31 -14.61
CA PHE A 324 -5.09 10.90 -13.54
C PHE A 324 -4.34 9.61 -13.89
N LEU A 325 -5.03 8.57 -14.37
CA LEU A 325 -4.42 7.30 -14.78
C LEU A 325 -3.48 7.50 -15.99
N GLN A 326 -3.81 8.40 -16.92
CA GLN A 326 -2.89 8.79 -18.00
C GLN A 326 -1.61 9.43 -17.48
N GLN A 327 -1.71 10.35 -16.52
CA GLN A 327 -0.56 10.99 -15.91
C GLN A 327 0.30 9.98 -15.15
N ARG A 328 -0.34 9.07 -14.39
CA ARG A 328 0.33 7.98 -13.67
C ARG A 328 1.10 7.06 -14.61
N LEU A 329 0.48 6.60 -15.71
CA LEU A 329 1.18 5.79 -16.71
C LEU A 329 2.41 6.49 -17.27
N LYS A 330 2.31 7.79 -17.56
CA LYS A 330 3.45 8.58 -18.05
C LYS A 330 4.56 8.69 -17.00
N ALA A 331 4.20 8.93 -15.74
CA ALA A 331 5.15 8.99 -14.63
C ALA A 331 5.87 7.63 -14.47
N SER A 332 5.14 6.53 -14.33
CA SER A 332 5.72 5.19 -14.19
C SER A 332 6.67 4.81 -15.32
N LEU A 333 6.33 5.12 -16.58
CA LEU A 333 7.24 4.89 -17.71
C LEU A 333 8.55 5.69 -17.59
N THR A 334 8.47 6.90 -17.03
CA THR A 334 9.63 7.78 -16.81
C THR A 334 10.48 7.29 -15.64
N ASP A 335 9.86 7.03 -14.49
CA ASP A 335 10.54 6.70 -13.24
C ASP A 335 11.19 5.31 -13.29
N LEU A 336 10.54 4.37 -13.97
CA LEU A 336 11.11 3.06 -14.27
C LEU A 336 12.15 3.12 -15.41
N ALA A 337 12.44 4.29 -15.98
CA ALA A 337 13.34 4.47 -17.10
C ALA A 337 13.00 3.55 -18.30
N CYS A 338 11.70 3.36 -18.59
CA CYS A 338 11.25 2.59 -19.73
C CYS A 338 11.59 3.34 -21.02
N ALA A 339 12.55 2.83 -21.79
CA ALA A 339 12.91 3.42 -23.07
C ALA A 339 11.67 3.51 -23.98
N PRO A 340 11.46 4.63 -24.71
CA PRO A 340 10.38 4.70 -25.68
C PRO A 340 10.56 3.58 -26.69
N ALA A 341 9.55 2.72 -26.85
CA ALA A 341 9.54 1.69 -27.87
C ALA A 341 9.88 2.37 -29.20
N ARG A 342 11.05 2.06 -29.78
CA ARG A 342 11.38 2.53 -31.13
C ARG A 342 10.25 2.03 -32.03
N ARG A 343 9.43 2.95 -32.55
CA ARG A 343 8.54 2.66 -33.66
C ARG A 343 9.45 2.21 -34.80
N ASN A 344 9.55 0.91 -35.04
CA ASN A 344 10.06 0.42 -36.30
C ASN A 344 9.14 1.03 -37.36
N ARG A 345 9.68 1.98 -38.12
CA ARG A 345 9.08 2.47 -39.35
C ARG A 345 9.13 1.36 -40.39
#